data_AF-A0A0F9A7B9-F1
#
_entry.id   AF-A0A0F9A7B9-F1
#
_cell.length_a   1.000
_cell.length_b   1.000
_cell.length_c   1.000
_cell.angle_alpha   90.00
_cell.angle_beta   90.00
_cell.angle_gamma   90.00
#
_symmetry.space_group_name_H-M   'P 1'
#
loop_
_entity.id
_entity.type
_entity.pdbx_description
1 polymer ?
#
loop_
_entity_poly.entity_id
_entity_poly.type
_entity_poly.pdbx_seq_one_letter_code
_entity_poly.pdbx_strand_id
1 'polypeptide(L)'
;MSAARLYNITKTLLNYGLDELIPSQKIPWYGKVSRACLFWLKNKHPEKPAGLRLRLALQQLGPVWIKFGQMLSTRRDLLPLDIALELALLQDQVQPFDGALAQQLIENALEIDDISEYFSDFEQTPLASASIAQVHTATLV
;
A
#
# COMPACT_ATOMS: atom_id res chain seq x y z
N MET A 1 -13.40 -0.02 -20.19
CA MET A 1 -12.73 -1.20 -19.57
C MET A 1 -12.98 -2.41 -20.45
N SER A 2 -11.96 -3.21 -20.77
CA SER A 2 -12.20 -4.46 -21.53
C SER A 2 -12.84 -5.52 -20.64
N ALA A 3 -13.73 -6.35 -21.21
CA ALA A 3 -14.37 -7.45 -20.49
C ALA A 3 -13.33 -8.40 -19.85
N ALA A 4 -12.19 -8.63 -20.53
CA ALA A 4 -11.08 -9.41 -20.00
C ALA A 4 -10.49 -8.83 -18.71
N ARG A 5 -10.33 -7.50 -18.62
CA ARG A 5 -9.81 -6.84 -17.41
C ARG A 5 -10.80 -6.94 -16.25
N LEU A 6 -12.10 -6.77 -16.54
CA LEU A 6 -13.15 -6.94 -15.52
C LEU A 6 -13.15 -8.37 -14.99
N TYR A 7 -13.08 -9.37 -15.87
CA TYR A 7 -12.98 -10.77 -15.46
C TYR A 7 -11.76 -11.04 -14.58
N ASN A 8 -10.58 -10.52 -14.94
CA ASN A 8 -9.36 -10.69 -14.14
C ASN A 8 -9.46 -10.05 -12.75
N ILE A 9 -10.12 -8.89 -12.64
CA ILE A 9 -10.38 -8.24 -11.35
C ILE A 9 -11.29 -9.13 -10.50
N THR A 10 -12.46 -9.49 -11.02
CA THR A 10 -13.44 -10.33 -10.31
C THR A 10 -12.85 -11.68 -9.92
N LYS A 11 -12.11 -12.33 -10.83
CA LYS A 11 -11.40 -13.59 -10.58
C LYS A 11 -10.42 -13.48 -9.44
N THR A 12 -9.64 -12.39 -9.38
CA THR A 12 -8.66 -12.20 -8.30
C THR A 12 -9.38 -11.98 -6.97
N LEU A 13 -10.38 -11.10 -6.91
CA LEU A 13 -11.14 -10.84 -5.68
C LEU A 13 -11.78 -12.12 -5.10
N LEU A 14 -12.39 -12.95 -5.97
CA LEU A 14 -13.01 -14.22 -5.56
C LEU A 14 -11.99 -15.31 -5.20
N ASN A 15 -10.83 -15.37 -5.87
CA ASN A 15 -9.78 -16.33 -5.52
C ASN A 15 -9.15 -16.05 -4.15
N TYR A 16 -9.18 -14.79 -3.68
CA TYR A 16 -8.78 -14.42 -2.32
C TYR A 16 -9.97 -14.42 -1.33
N GLY A 17 -11.17 -14.77 -1.78
CA GLY A 17 -12.37 -14.82 -0.94
C GLY A 17 -12.74 -13.46 -0.32
N LEU A 18 -12.50 -12.35 -1.03
CA LEU A 18 -12.82 -11.01 -0.49
C LEU A 18 -14.33 -10.76 -0.40
N ASP A 19 -15.13 -11.53 -1.14
CA ASP A 19 -16.58 -11.58 -1.01
C ASP A 19 -17.04 -12.14 0.35
N GLU A 20 -16.24 -12.99 1.00
CA GLU A 20 -16.53 -13.55 2.33
C GLU A 20 -16.35 -12.50 3.45
N LEU A 21 -15.59 -11.43 3.18
CA LEU A 21 -15.39 -10.34 4.14
C LEU A 21 -16.62 -9.43 4.26
N ILE A 22 -17.54 -9.51 3.29
CA ILE A 22 -18.77 -8.73 3.27
C ILE A 22 -19.83 -9.46 4.09
N PRO A 23 -20.41 -8.84 5.14
CA PRO A 23 -21.48 -9.45 5.91
C PRO A 23 -22.65 -9.86 5.00
N SER A 24 -23.04 -11.13 5.06
CA SER A 24 -24.09 -11.72 4.20
C SER A 24 -25.45 -11.01 4.29
N GLN A 25 -25.70 -10.31 5.41
CA GLN A 25 -26.89 -9.49 5.65
C GLN A 25 -26.96 -8.24 4.75
N LYS A 26 -25.81 -7.72 4.31
CA LYS A 26 -25.72 -6.50 3.46
C LYS A 26 -25.70 -6.82 1.96
N ILE A 27 -25.67 -8.10 1.59
CA ILE A 27 -25.56 -8.51 0.18
C ILE A 27 -26.97 -8.64 -0.44
N PRO A 28 -27.31 -7.82 -1.44
CA PRO A 28 -28.60 -7.89 -2.13
C PRO A 28 -28.73 -9.17 -2.97
N TRP A 29 -29.96 -9.52 -3.35
CA TRP A 29 -30.26 -10.78 -4.06
C TRP A 29 -29.46 -10.94 -5.36
N TYR A 30 -29.24 -9.86 -6.12
CA TYR A 30 -28.46 -9.91 -7.36
C TYR A 30 -26.99 -10.24 -7.12
N GLY A 31 -26.44 -9.87 -5.95
CA GLY A 31 -25.09 -10.24 -5.53
C GLY A 31 -24.97 -11.74 -5.27
N LYS A 32 -26.00 -12.33 -4.64
CA LYS A 32 -26.08 -13.78 -4.40
C LYS A 32 -26.18 -14.56 -5.72
N VAL A 33 -27.01 -14.08 -6.66
CA VAL A 33 -27.12 -14.67 -8.00
C VAL A 33 -25.80 -14.57 -8.76
N SER A 34 -25.16 -13.40 -8.76
CA SER A 34 -23.86 -13.20 -9.40
C SER A 34 -22.79 -14.13 -8.84
N ARG A 35 -22.78 -14.34 -7.51
CA ARG A 35 -21.87 -15.29 -6.85
C ARG A 35 -22.14 -16.74 -7.24
N ALA A 36 -23.41 -17.12 -7.32
CA ALA A 36 -23.83 -18.45 -7.78
C ALA A 36 -23.43 -18.71 -9.24
N CYS A 37 -23.52 -17.69 -10.10
CA CYS A 37 -23.06 -17.79 -11.49
C CYS A 37 -21.54 -18.00 -11.59
N LEU A 38 -20.75 -17.46 -10.67
CA LEU A 38 -19.29 -17.58 -10.64
C LEU A 38 -18.80 -18.71 -9.72
N PHE A 39 -19.57 -19.81 -9.60
CA PHE A 39 -19.29 -20.91 -8.66
C PHE A 39 -17.93 -21.61 -8.87
N TRP A 40 -17.36 -21.55 -10.07
CA TRP A 40 -16.04 -22.14 -10.37
C TRP A 40 -14.87 -21.33 -9.77
N LEU A 41 -15.12 -20.08 -9.39
CA LEU A 41 -14.13 -19.22 -8.72
C LEU A 41 -14.26 -19.40 -7.22
N LYS A 42 -13.46 -20.34 -6.69
CA LYS A 42 -13.37 -20.63 -5.26
C LYS A 42 -12.22 -19.87 -4.61
N ASN A 43 -12.39 -19.55 -3.33
CA ASN A 43 -11.31 -19.06 -2.50
C ASN A 43 -10.18 -20.09 -2.46
N LYS A 44 -8.98 -19.70 -2.89
CA LYS A 44 -7.77 -20.54 -2.95
C LYS A 44 -6.88 -20.39 -1.72
N HIS A 45 -7.21 -19.45 -0.84
CA HIS A 45 -6.43 -19.13 0.34
C HIS A 45 -7.27 -19.11 1.63
N PRO A 46 -8.18 -20.08 1.87
CA PRO A 46 -9.04 -20.07 3.06
C PRO A 46 -8.25 -20.12 4.39
N GLU A 47 -7.02 -20.60 4.36
CA GLU A 47 -6.11 -20.69 5.50
C GLU A 47 -5.53 -19.33 5.93
N LYS A 48 -5.56 -18.32 5.05
CA LYS A 48 -4.92 -17.02 5.32
C LYS A 48 -5.88 -16.06 6.03
N PRO A 49 -5.38 -15.24 6.97
CA PRO A 49 -6.14 -14.16 7.57
C PRO A 49 -6.73 -13.20 6.52
N ALA A 50 -7.87 -12.57 6.85
CA ALA A 50 -8.59 -11.65 5.98
C ALA A 50 -7.72 -10.51 5.45
N GLY A 51 -7.00 -9.81 6.34
CA GLY A 51 -6.10 -8.72 5.97
C GLY A 51 -5.02 -9.15 4.98
N LEU A 52 -4.41 -10.32 5.20
CA LEU A 52 -3.37 -10.86 4.32
C LEU A 52 -3.94 -11.19 2.93
N ARG A 53 -5.14 -11.78 2.87
CA ARG A 53 -5.84 -12.06 1.60
C ARG A 53 -6.11 -10.77 0.82
N LEU A 54 -6.57 -9.72 1.50
CA LEU A 54 -6.81 -8.42 0.88
C LEU A 54 -5.52 -7.81 0.34
N ARG A 55 -4.45 -7.77 1.14
CA ARG A 55 -3.14 -7.24 0.71
C ARG A 55 -2.64 -7.95 -0.55
N LEU A 56 -2.63 -9.28 -0.55
CA LEU A 56 -2.15 -10.08 -1.68
C LEU A 56 -3.01 -9.87 -2.94
N ALA A 57 -4.34 -9.76 -2.78
CA ALA A 57 -5.23 -9.45 -3.89
C ALA A 57 -4.90 -8.09 -4.53
N LEU A 58 -4.68 -7.05 -3.72
CA LEU A 58 -4.33 -5.71 -4.21
C LEU A 58 -2.96 -5.70 -4.91
N GLN A 59 -1.97 -6.41 -4.36
CA GLN A 59 -0.66 -6.58 -5.01
C GLN A 59 -0.77 -7.29 -6.37
N GLN A 60 -1.54 -8.38 -6.44
CA GLN A 60 -1.73 -9.13 -7.68
C GLN A 60 -2.48 -8.32 -8.76
N LEU A 61 -3.38 -7.44 -8.36
CA LEU A 61 -4.09 -6.56 -9.29
C LEU A 61 -3.24 -5.36 -9.79
N GLY A 62 -2.11 -5.12 -9.13
CA GLY A 62 -1.07 -4.19 -9.59
C GLY A 62 -1.17 -2.76 -9.02
N PRO A 63 -0.41 -1.81 -9.61
CA PRO A 63 -0.09 -0.53 -8.97
C PRO A 63 -1.30 0.34 -8.56
N VAL A 64 -2.37 0.34 -9.36
CA VAL A 64 -3.58 1.12 -9.05
C VAL A 64 -4.24 0.61 -7.75
N TRP A 65 -4.27 -0.70 -7.56
CA TRP A 65 -4.88 -1.34 -6.39
C TRP A 65 -3.97 -1.27 -5.17
N ILE A 66 -2.66 -1.27 -5.36
CA ILE A 66 -1.69 -0.96 -4.30
C ILE A 66 -1.94 0.44 -3.76
N LYS A 67 -2.02 1.46 -4.62
CA LYS A 67 -2.33 2.85 -4.21
C LYS A 67 -3.68 2.98 -3.50
N PHE A 68 -4.68 2.23 -3.95
CA PHE A 68 -5.97 2.16 -3.26
C PHE A 68 -5.83 1.58 -1.84
N GLY A 69 -5.08 0.49 -1.68
CA GLY A 69 -4.77 -0.09 -0.37
C GLY A 69 -3.99 0.84 0.54
N GLN A 70 -3.01 1.57 -0.01
CA GLN A 70 -2.26 2.61 0.70
C GLN A 70 -3.21 3.71 1.21
N MET A 71 -4.10 4.24 0.37
CA MET A 71 -5.10 5.22 0.78
C MET A 71 -6.00 4.69 1.91
N LEU A 72 -6.49 3.44 1.78
CA LEU A 72 -7.31 2.80 2.81
C LEU A 72 -6.56 2.60 4.14
N SER A 73 -5.27 2.26 4.11
CA SER A 73 -4.46 2.05 5.32
C SER A 73 -4.33 3.30 6.21
N THR A 74 -4.53 4.49 5.65
CA THR A 74 -4.56 5.75 6.40
C THR A 74 -5.86 5.93 7.20
N ARG A 75 -6.94 5.24 6.81
CA ARG A 75 -8.27 5.29 7.42
C ARG A 75 -8.52 4.09 8.32
N ARG A 76 -7.67 3.94 9.34
CA ARG A 76 -7.76 2.85 10.33
C ARG A 76 -9.07 2.85 11.12
N ASP A 77 -9.75 4.00 11.18
CA ASP A 77 -11.07 4.16 11.79
C ASP A 77 -12.18 3.38 11.07
N LEU A 78 -12.00 3.07 9.77
CA LEU A 78 -12.99 2.41 8.93
C LEU A 78 -12.74 0.91 8.76
N LEU A 79 -11.61 0.39 9.25
CA LEU A 79 -11.14 -0.95 8.98
C LEU A 79 -10.92 -1.75 10.27
N PRO A 80 -11.20 -3.07 10.26
CA PRO A 80 -10.70 -3.98 11.28
C PRO A 80 -9.18 -3.85 11.45
N LEU A 81 -8.69 -3.99 12.68
CA LEU A 81 -7.28 -3.76 13.02
C LEU A 81 -6.33 -4.68 12.23
N ASP A 82 -6.69 -5.94 12.04
CA ASP A 82 -5.93 -6.92 11.27
C ASP A 82 -5.77 -6.51 9.79
N ILE A 83 -6.84 -5.96 9.19
CA ILE A 83 -6.83 -5.45 7.83
C ILE A 83 -5.98 -4.19 7.74
N ALA A 84 -6.14 -3.26 8.68
CA ALA A 84 -5.39 -2.01 8.70
C ALA A 84 -3.87 -2.24 8.79
N LEU A 85 -3.44 -3.18 9.64
CA LEU A 85 -2.02 -3.56 9.79
C LEU A 85 -1.46 -4.18 8.50
N GLU A 86 -2.20 -5.08 7.86
CA GLU A 86 -1.77 -5.67 6.59
C GLU A 86 -1.70 -4.63 5.47
N LEU A 87 -2.70 -3.76 5.33
CA LEU A 87 -2.65 -2.71 4.31
C LEU A 87 -1.54 -1.68 4.56
N ALA A 88 -1.11 -1.47 5.80
CA ALA A 88 0.05 -0.62 6.10
C ALA A 88 1.35 -1.17 5.50
N LEU A 89 1.46 -2.49 5.28
CA LEU A 89 2.60 -3.11 4.59
C LEU A 89 2.61 -2.86 3.08
N LEU A 90 1.55 -2.29 2.51
CA LEU A 90 1.54 -1.81 1.13
C LEU A 90 2.19 -0.45 0.96
N GLN A 91 2.40 0.28 2.06
CA GLN A 91 3.16 1.53 2.00
C GLN A 91 4.58 1.21 1.58
N ASP A 92 5.11 2.01 0.65
CA ASP A 92 6.48 1.86 0.18
C ASP A 92 7.42 2.06 1.38
N GLN A 93 8.10 0.98 1.77
CA GLN A 93 9.30 1.03 2.60
C GLN A 93 10.48 0.76 1.68
N VAL A 94 10.77 1.73 0.83
CA VAL A 94 12.00 1.67 0.02
C VAL A 94 13.15 1.86 1.00
N GLN A 95 14.16 0.98 0.93
CA GLN A 95 15.34 1.20 1.75
C GLN A 95 15.97 2.53 1.33
N PRO A 96 16.24 3.43 2.28
CA PRO A 96 16.96 4.65 1.95
C PRO A 96 18.33 4.32 1.40
N PHE A 97 18.83 5.19 0.53
CA PHE A 97 20.24 5.17 0.19
C PHE A 97 21.04 5.87 1.31
N ASP A 98 22.36 5.77 1.24
CA ASP A 98 23.26 6.29 2.27
C ASP A 98 22.96 7.78 2.60
N GLY A 99 22.79 8.07 3.90
CA GLY A 99 22.51 9.42 4.40
C GLY A 99 23.65 10.39 4.14
N ALA A 100 24.91 9.92 4.14
CA ALA A 100 26.05 10.75 3.80
C ALA A 100 26.02 11.20 2.33
N LEU A 101 25.62 10.30 1.42
CA LEU A 101 25.41 10.66 0.02
C LEU A 101 24.27 11.68 -0.13
N ALA A 102 23.21 11.55 0.67
CA ALA A 102 22.09 12.47 0.66
C ALA A 102 22.50 13.89 1.09
N GLN A 103 23.28 13.98 2.17
CA GLN A 103 23.86 15.23 2.65
C GLN A 103 24.71 15.89 1.55
N GLN A 104 25.61 15.14 0.92
CA GLN A 104 26.44 15.64 -0.18
C GLN A 104 25.60 16.15 -1.37
N LEU A 105 24.52 15.45 -1.72
CA LEU A 105 23.63 15.90 -2.81
C LEU A 105 22.91 17.20 -2.46
N ILE A 106 22.56 17.41 -1.18
CA ILE A 106 21.95 18.65 -0.70
C ILE A 106 22.97 19.79 -0.71
N GLU A 107 24.18 19.56 -0.20
CA GLU A 107 25.27 20.54 -0.20
C GLU A 107 25.59 21.00 -1.63
N ASN A 108 25.73 20.06 -2.56
CA ASN A 108 25.92 20.35 -3.98
C ASN A 108 24.75 21.13 -4.61
N ALA A 109 23.50 20.81 -4.23
CA ALA A 109 22.32 21.49 -4.77
C ALA A 109 22.14 22.91 -4.20
N LEU A 110 22.66 23.18 -3.01
CA LEU A 110 22.63 24.48 -2.34
C LEU A 110 23.89 25.31 -2.60
N GLU A 111 24.87 24.76 -3.32
CA GLU A 111 26.17 25.39 -3.61
C GLU A 111 26.94 25.82 -2.35
N ILE A 112 26.93 24.94 -1.33
CA ILE A 112 27.64 25.13 -0.05
C ILE A 112 28.68 24.04 0.17
N ASP A 113 29.68 24.35 0.99
CA ASP A 113 30.74 23.39 1.34
C ASP A 113 30.34 22.54 2.56
N ASP A 114 29.52 23.07 3.48
CA ASP A 114 29.08 22.36 4.68
C ASP A 114 27.60 22.62 5.02
N ILE A 115 26.84 21.56 5.32
CA ILE A 115 25.40 21.68 5.63
C ILE A 115 25.10 22.56 6.85
N SER A 116 26.06 22.75 7.75
CA SER A 116 25.93 23.61 8.93
C SER A 116 25.84 25.10 8.62
N GLU A 117 26.13 25.51 7.37
CA GLU A 117 25.95 26.89 6.92
C GLU A 117 24.48 27.34 6.94
N TYR A 118 23.54 26.41 6.68
CA TYR A 118 22.10 26.69 6.68
C TYR A 118 21.31 25.93 7.75
N PHE A 119 21.85 24.83 8.27
CA PHE A 119 21.13 23.97 9.22
C PHE A 119 21.92 23.78 10.52
N SER A 120 21.33 24.16 11.65
CA SER A 120 21.92 23.96 12.98
C SER A 120 21.93 22.48 13.40
N ASP A 121 21.03 21.69 12.83
CA ASP A 121 20.94 20.25 13.03
C ASP A 121 20.45 19.59 11.73
N PHE A 122 21.05 18.46 11.36
CA PHE A 122 20.68 17.67 10.19
C PHE A 122 20.83 16.18 10.48
N GLU A 123 19.71 15.46 10.44
CA GLU A 123 19.66 14.02 10.69
C GLU A 123 20.03 13.24 9.40
N GLN A 124 21.20 12.61 9.39
CA GLN A 124 21.62 11.74 8.27
C GLN A 124 20.72 10.50 8.13
N THR A 125 20.09 10.05 9.21
CA THR A 125 19.07 9.00 9.14
C THR A 125 17.79 9.59 8.54
N PRO A 126 17.31 9.09 7.39
CA PRO A 126 16.12 9.66 6.77
C PRO A 126 14.87 9.32 7.59
N LEU A 127 14.00 10.31 7.74
CA LEU A 127 12.68 10.19 8.34
C LEU A 127 11.77 9.29 7.50
N ALA A 128 11.88 9.39 6.17
CA ALA A 128 11.11 8.59 5.23
C ALA A 128 11.86 8.39 3.91
N SER A 129 11.55 7.30 3.21
CA SER A 129 12.07 7.02 1.87
C SER A 129 10.94 6.58 0.95
N ALA A 130 10.99 7.06 -0.28
CA ALA A 130 10.06 6.79 -1.36
C ALA A 130 10.83 6.34 -2.61
N SER A 131 10.11 5.84 -3.62
CA SER A 131 10.71 5.22 -4.82
C SER A 131 11.74 6.07 -5.58
N ILE A 132 11.71 7.40 -5.45
CA ILE A 132 12.65 8.33 -6.14
C ILE A 132 13.21 9.43 -5.24
N ALA A 133 12.94 9.39 -3.93
CA ALA A 133 13.30 10.47 -3.02
C ALA A 133 13.37 9.99 -1.56
N GLN A 134 14.08 10.73 -0.70
CA GLN A 134 14.05 10.54 0.75
C GLN A 134 13.94 11.88 1.48
N VAL A 135 13.43 11.84 2.70
CA VAL A 135 13.15 13.03 3.53
C VAL A 135 14.02 12.96 4.77
N HIS A 136 14.77 14.04 5.02
CA HIS A 136 15.61 14.20 6.20
C HIS A 136 15.05 15.29 7.11
N THR A 137 15.26 15.13 8.42
CA THR A 137 14.88 16.14 9.41
C THR A 137 16.05 17.10 9.59
N ALA A 138 15.76 18.40 9.61
CA ALA A 138 16.77 19.44 9.81
C ALA A 138 16.17 20.67 10.50
N THR A 139 17.01 21.43 11.20
CA THR A 139 16.66 22.70 11.85
C THR A 139 17.45 23.83 11.20
N LEU A 140 16.80 24.89 10.74
CA LEU A 140 17.49 26.05 10.15
C LEU A 140 18.29 26.82 11.20
N VAL A 141 19.36 27.49 10.78
CA VAL A 141 20.08 28.49 11.59
C VAL A 141 19.37 29.85 11.63
#